data_AF-A0A7V9ARG9-F1
#
_entry.id   AF-A0A7V9ARG9-F1
#
_cell.length_a   1.000
_cell.length_b   1.000
_cell.length_c   1.000
_cell.angle_alpha   90.00
_cell.angle_beta   90.00
_cell.angle_gamma   90.00
#
_symmetry.space_group_name_H-M   'P 1'
#
loop_
_entity.id
_entity.type
_entity.pdbx_description
1 polymer ?
#
loop_
_entity_poly.entity_id
_entity_poly.type
_entity_poly.pdbx_seq_one_letter_code
_entity_poly.pdbx_strand_id
1 'polypeptide(L)'
;MSSHITIKLFGLIKTLANNQADLTVHLNGRRRVKDLVAVLDSMYPRVGELVHTKRVLVSVNQEIAHDDTEIHEGDEVALLPPFAGGSQDTDSLSHEALLVRVQRENFSLDEEIDRVRARSKRIGGIATFLGTARDWSKGYAVSGITFEHYEGMAQKKLREIRERALKQFDVIEVLILHRYGTIEIGENIVLIVVGAEHRAEAFKACKWCIDELKQITPIWKLEQTAEGQVWVEEHP
;
A
#
# COMPACT_ATOMS: atom_id res chain seq x y z
N MET A 1 0.98 -4.95 35.11
CA MET A 1 -0.34 -5.28 34.54
C MET A 1 -0.12 -5.89 33.17
N SER A 2 -0.58 -7.13 32.95
CA SER A 2 -0.51 -7.80 31.65
C SER A 2 -1.51 -7.12 30.72
N SER A 3 -1.09 -6.75 29.52
CA SER A 3 -1.97 -6.22 28.47
C SER A 3 -1.87 -7.11 27.26
N HIS A 4 -3.03 -7.41 26.68
CA HIS A 4 -3.13 -8.05 25.39
C HIS A 4 -2.89 -7.01 24.30
N ILE A 5 -1.99 -7.30 23.38
CA ILE A 5 -1.80 -6.50 22.17
C ILE A 5 -2.32 -7.34 21.00
N THR A 6 -3.22 -6.76 20.22
CA THR A 6 -3.71 -7.34 18.98
C THR A 6 -2.88 -6.80 17.82
N ILE A 7 -2.35 -7.70 17.00
CA ILE A 7 -1.46 -7.41 15.90
C ILE A 7 -2.15 -7.81 14.59
N LYS A 8 -2.40 -6.84 13.72
CA LYS A 8 -2.94 -7.07 12.38
C LYS A 8 -1.89 -7.69 11.48
N LEU A 9 -2.28 -8.72 10.74
CA LEU A 9 -1.42 -9.43 9.80
C LEU A 9 -1.87 -9.22 8.37
N PHE A 10 -0.91 -9.19 7.45
CA PHE A 10 -1.15 -8.95 6.03
C PHE A 10 -0.29 -9.85 5.15
N GLY A 11 -0.78 -10.12 3.94
CA GLY A 11 -0.03 -10.87 2.93
C GLY A 11 0.49 -12.23 3.42
N LEU A 12 1.75 -12.52 3.10
CA LEU A 12 2.44 -13.75 3.49
C LEU A 12 2.46 -13.99 5.02
N ILE A 13 2.39 -12.94 5.83
CA ILE A 13 2.45 -13.06 7.29
C ILE A 13 1.22 -13.79 7.83
N LYS A 14 0.04 -13.62 7.20
CA LYS A 14 -1.15 -14.41 7.55
C LYS A 14 -0.86 -15.90 7.37
N THR A 15 -0.27 -16.29 6.25
CA THR A 15 0.08 -17.69 5.97
C THR A 15 1.08 -18.25 6.97
N LEU A 16 2.09 -17.45 7.37
CA LEU A 16 3.07 -17.84 8.39
C LEU A 16 2.47 -17.94 9.79
N ALA A 17 1.33 -17.28 10.02
CA ALA A 17 0.58 -17.28 11.27
C ALA A 17 -0.73 -18.09 11.16
N ASN A 18 -0.69 -19.23 10.46
CA ASN A 18 -1.83 -20.17 10.36
C ASN A 18 -3.11 -19.55 9.76
N ASN A 19 -2.96 -18.66 8.79
CA ASN A 19 -4.03 -17.92 8.10
C ASN A 19 -4.91 -17.05 9.01
N GLN A 20 -4.37 -16.60 10.15
CA GLN A 20 -5.07 -15.65 11.03
C GLN A 20 -4.94 -14.22 10.49
N ALA A 21 -6.01 -13.43 10.60
CA ALA A 21 -5.99 -12.00 10.27
C ALA A 21 -5.36 -11.15 11.38
N ASP A 22 -5.46 -11.61 12.63
CA ASP A 22 -4.94 -10.94 13.81
C ASP A 22 -4.24 -11.95 14.73
N LEU A 23 -3.18 -11.51 15.41
CA LEU A 23 -2.51 -12.24 16.49
C LEU A 23 -2.67 -11.51 17.81
N THR A 24 -3.00 -12.24 18.87
CA THR A 24 -3.01 -11.69 20.23
C THR A 24 -1.78 -12.16 20.98
N VAL A 25 -0.97 -11.23 21.45
CA VAL A 25 0.23 -11.52 22.26
C VAL A 25 0.15 -10.88 23.63
N HIS A 26 0.89 -11.45 24.57
CA HIS A 26 1.01 -10.95 25.92
C HIS A 26 2.35 -10.26 26.12
N LEU A 27 2.34 -8.98 26.51
CA LEU A 27 3.55 -8.27 26.91
C LEU A 27 3.59 -8.10 28.44
N ASN A 28 4.66 -8.59 29.06
CA ASN A 28 4.89 -8.48 30.49
C ASN A 28 5.94 -7.39 30.77
N GLY A 29 5.55 -6.35 31.51
CA GLY A 29 6.48 -5.28 31.92
C GLY A 29 6.53 -4.14 30.91
N ARG A 30 7.73 -3.80 30.39
CA ARG A 30 7.92 -2.72 29.42
C ARG A 30 7.28 -3.11 28.08
N ARG A 31 6.61 -2.15 27.44
CA ARG A 31 5.83 -2.36 26.22
C ARG A 31 6.46 -1.56 25.10
N ARG A 32 7.56 -2.06 24.54
CA ARG A 32 8.14 -1.48 23.32
C ARG A 32 8.10 -2.48 22.18
N VAL A 33 8.26 -1.99 20.95
CA VAL A 33 8.31 -2.84 19.75
C VAL A 33 9.33 -3.97 19.89
N LYS A 34 10.51 -3.75 20.44
CA LYS A 34 11.49 -4.84 20.64
C LYS A 34 11.02 -5.92 21.63
N ASP A 35 10.24 -5.52 22.64
CA ASP A 35 9.69 -6.46 23.61
C ASP A 35 8.60 -7.32 22.93
N LEU A 36 7.84 -6.73 21.99
CA LEU A 36 6.93 -7.45 21.09
C LEU A 36 7.68 -8.40 20.13
N VAL A 37 8.75 -7.94 19.49
CA VAL A 37 9.54 -8.76 18.56
C VAL A 37 10.13 -9.97 19.27
N ALA A 38 10.60 -9.82 20.51
CA ALA A 38 11.09 -10.95 21.31
C ALA A 38 10.02 -12.02 21.57
N VAL A 39 8.74 -11.62 21.74
CA VAL A 39 7.62 -12.58 21.85
C VAL A 39 7.36 -13.27 20.52
N LEU A 40 7.42 -12.54 19.40
CA LEU A 40 7.28 -13.10 18.06
C LEU A 40 8.40 -14.09 17.73
N ASP A 41 9.65 -13.83 18.14
CA ASP A 41 10.78 -14.74 17.97
C ASP A 41 10.52 -16.10 18.65
N SER A 42 9.84 -16.10 19.79
CA SER A 42 9.49 -17.32 20.51
C SER A 42 8.27 -18.04 19.93
N MET A 43 7.23 -17.31 19.53
CA MET A 43 5.95 -17.91 19.13
C MET A 43 5.86 -18.20 17.62
N TYR A 44 6.45 -17.33 16.81
CA TYR A 44 6.45 -17.38 15.35
C TYR A 44 7.87 -17.08 14.81
N PRO A 45 8.85 -17.99 14.99
CA PRO A 45 10.26 -17.70 14.70
C PRO A 45 10.53 -17.20 13.28
N ARG A 46 9.81 -17.72 12.29
CA ARG A 46 9.88 -17.25 10.89
C ARG A 46 9.42 -15.80 10.73
N VAL A 47 8.40 -15.38 11.46
CA VAL A 47 7.92 -13.99 11.42
C VAL A 47 8.94 -13.08 12.10
N GLY A 48 9.48 -13.49 13.26
CA GLY A 48 10.56 -12.78 13.93
C GLY A 48 11.80 -12.58 13.05
N GLU A 49 12.26 -13.64 12.37
CA GLU A 49 13.35 -13.58 11.39
C GLU A 49 13.08 -12.55 10.27
N LEU A 50 11.85 -12.49 9.75
CA LEU A 50 11.47 -11.51 8.74
C LEU A 50 11.49 -10.07 9.27
N VAL A 51 11.14 -9.86 10.55
CA VAL A 51 11.25 -8.54 11.19
C VAL A 51 12.72 -8.13 11.32
N HIS A 52 13.59 -9.02 11.82
CA HIS A 52 15.03 -8.74 11.97
C HIS A 52 15.72 -8.47 10.63
N THR A 53 15.34 -9.20 9.58
CA THR A 53 15.86 -9.00 8.22
C THR A 53 15.22 -7.82 7.49
N LYS A 54 14.36 -7.04 8.17
CA LYS A 54 13.61 -5.90 7.63
C LYS A 54 12.76 -6.24 6.41
N ARG A 55 12.41 -7.52 6.26
CA ARG A 55 11.41 -7.99 5.30
C ARG A 55 9.99 -7.88 5.85
N VAL A 56 9.86 -7.60 7.15
CA VAL A 56 8.62 -7.19 7.78
C VAL A 56 8.91 -5.98 8.67
N LEU A 57 8.08 -4.96 8.55
CA LEU A 57 8.09 -3.76 9.39
C LEU A 57 6.99 -3.87 10.44
N VAL A 58 7.22 -3.24 11.59
CA VAL A 58 6.19 -3.06 12.62
C VAL A 58 5.62 -1.66 12.46
N SER A 59 4.30 -1.52 12.54
CA SER A 59 3.65 -0.23 12.68
C SER A 59 2.85 -0.15 13.97
N VAL A 60 2.79 1.05 14.53
CA VAL A 60 1.95 1.42 15.68
C VAL A 60 1.10 2.60 15.23
N ASN A 61 -0.23 2.48 15.31
CA ASN A 61 -1.20 3.48 14.89
C ASN A 61 -0.95 4.00 13.46
N GLN A 62 -0.76 3.08 12.51
CA GLN A 62 -0.53 3.36 11.08
C GLN A 62 0.77 4.14 10.78
N GLU A 63 1.74 4.13 11.69
CA GLU A 63 3.08 4.69 11.49
C GLU A 63 4.15 3.63 11.68
N ILE A 64 5.17 3.61 10.81
CA ILE A 64 6.28 2.67 10.94
C ILE A 64 7.01 2.95 12.26
N ALA A 65 7.10 1.92 13.09
CA ALA A 65 7.63 2.00 14.43
C ALA A 65 9.06 1.43 14.49
N HIS A 66 9.85 1.95 15.42
CA HIS A 66 11.20 1.48 15.70
C HIS A 66 11.23 0.69 17.01
N ASP A 67 12.31 -0.04 17.26
CA ASP A 67 12.47 -0.95 18.41
C ASP A 67 12.11 -0.35 19.78
N ASP A 68 12.38 0.95 19.97
CA ASP A 68 12.13 1.66 21.22
C ASP A 68 10.76 2.35 21.28
N THR A 69 9.96 2.34 20.20
CA THR A 69 8.60 2.89 20.20
C THR A 69 7.75 2.17 21.26
N GLU A 70 7.12 2.96 22.14
CA GLU A 70 6.23 2.44 23.18
C GLU A 70 4.88 2.04 22.59
N ILE A 71 4.31 0.96 23.13
CA ILE A 71 3.01 0.39 22.76
C ILE A 71 2.09 0.51 23.97
N HIS A 72 1.01 1.23 23.81
CA HIS A 72 -0.01 1.44 24.82
C HIS A 72 -1.17 0.45 24.62
N GLU A 73 -1.99 0.33 25.66
CA GLU A 73 -3.21 -0.45 25.56
C GLU A 73 -4.22 0.28 24.67
N GLY A 74 -4.74 -0.42 23.66
CA GLY A 74 -5.61 0.16 22.64
C GLY A 74 -4.89 0.64 21.38
N ASP A 75 -3.55 0.66 21.36
CA ASP A 75 -2.81 0.95 20.13
C ASP A 75 -3.06 -0.13 19.07
N GLU A 76 -3.22 0.30 17.82
CA GLU A 76 -3.25 -0.60 16.67
C GLU A 76 -1.82 -0.97 16.29
N VAL A 77 -1.47 -2.25 16.41
CA VAL A 77 -0.17 -2.77 15.95
C VAL A 77 -0.37 -3.60 14.69
N ALA A 78 0.51 -3.46 13.71
CA ALA A 78 0.49 -4.29 12.51
C ALA A 78 1.88 -4.75 12.07
N LEU A 79 1.94 -5.97 11.51
CA LEU A 79 3.12 -6.48 10.81
C LEU A 79 2.93 -6.33 9.31
N LEU A 80 3.85 -5.65 8.68
CA LEU A 80 3.73 -5.23 7.28
C LEU A 80 4.90 -5.80 6.48
N PRO A 81 4.69 -6.44 5.32
CA PRO A 81 5.76 -6.72 4.36
C PRO A 81 6.55 -5.44 4.01
N PRO A 82 7.79 -5.55 3.50
CA PRO A 82 8.66 -4.40 3.38
C PRO A 82 8.16 -3.47 2.27
N PHE A 83 7.91 -2.20 2.62
CA PHE A 83 7.69 -1.10 1.69
C PHE A 83 8.48 0.11 2.20
N ALA A 84 9.05 0.92 1.30
CA ALA A 84 9.84 2.09 1.69
C ALA A 84 8.91 3.24 2.15
N GLY A 85 9.21 4.02 3.18
CA GLY A 85 8.60 5.35 3.40
C GLY A 85 7.90 5.61 4.75
N GLY A 86 8.21 6.77 5.35
CA GLY A 86 7.65 7.31 6.61
C GLY A 86 6.53 8.34 6.41
N SER A 87 5.86 8.77 7.48
CA SER A 87 4.59 9.55 7.48
C SER A 87 4.76 11.06 7.68
N GLN A 88 3.86 11.90 7.11
CA GLN A 88 3.29 13.14 7.71
C GLN A 88 1.91 13.54 7.12
N ASP A 89 1.07 14.10 8.01
CA ASP A 89 -0.13 14.98 7.94
C ASP A 89 -1.39 14.69 7.10
N THR A 90 -2.54 15.01 7.70
CA THR A 90 -3.91 14.86 7.19
C THR A 90 -4.74 16.10 7.53
N ASP A 91 -5.15 16.92 6.55
CA ASP A 91 -6.45 17.61 6.58
C ASP A 91 -6.80 18.38 5.28
N SER A 92 -7.59 17.76 4.38
CA SER A 92 -8.41 18.44 3.34
C SER A 92 -9.32 17.46 2.56
N LEU A 93 -10.41 17.01 3.18
CA LEU A 93 -11.09 15.75 2.83
C LEU A 93 -12.10 15.72 1.66
N SER A 94 -12.54 16.82 1.03
CA SER A 94 -13.67 16.73 0.06
C SER A 94 -13.30 16.75 -1.43
N HIS A 95 -12.24 17.47 -1.85
CA HIS A 95 -11.79 17.49 -3.24
C HIS A 95 -10.55 16.61 -3.49
N GLU A 96 -9.68 16.44 -2.49
CA GLU A 96 -8.51 15.57 -2.61
C GLU A 96 -8.86 14.09 -2.57
N ALA A 97 -9.93 13.71 -1.86
CA ALA A 97 -10.43 12.34 -1.82
C ALA A 97 -10.85 11.81 -3.21
N LEU A 98 -11.16 12.71 -4.16
CA LEU A 98 -11.44 12.32 -5.54
C LEU A 98 -10.18 12.17 -6.39
N LEU A 99 -9.06 12.81 -6.02
CA LEU A 99 -7.79 12.73 -6.75
C LEU A 99 -6.89 11.62 -6.22
N VAL A 100 -7.06 11.21 -4.97
CA VAL A 100 -6.33 10.10 -4.39
C VAL A 100 -7.31 9.18 -3.71
N ARG A 101 -7.37 7.92 -4.11
CA ARG A 101 -8.26 6.95 -3.45
C ARG A 101 -7.88 5.49 -3.63
N VAL A 102 -8.18 4.71 -2.59
CA VAL A 102 -8.26 3.25 -2.63
C VAL A 102 -9.74 2.87 -2.58
N GLN A 103 -10.24 2.14 -3.58
CA GLN A 103 -11.66 1.79 -3.69
C GLN A 103 -11.87 0.34 -4.15
N ARG A 104 -13.09 -0.20 -4.05
CA ARG A 104 -13.37 -1.56 -4.53
C ARG A 104 -13.88 -1.56 -5.97
N GLU A 105 -14.76 -0.61 -6.25
CA GLU A 105 -15.49 -0.48 -7.50
C GLU A 105 -14.53 -0.18 -8.67
N ASN A 106 -14.93 -0.58 -9.88
CA ASN A 106 -14.22 -0.18 -11.08
C ASN A 106 -14.39 1.34 -11.33
N PHE A 107 -13.62 1.89 -12.26
CA PHE A 107 -13.60 3.31 -12.59
C PHE A 107 -13.62 3.54 -14.11
N SER A 108 -14.12 4.70 -14.52
CA SER A 108 -14.09 5.17 -15.91
C SER A 108 -12.82 5.97 -16.15
N LEU A 109 -12.03 5.57 -17.16
CA LEU A 109 -10.81 6.29 -17.51
C LEU A 109 -11.11 7.73 -17.95
N ASP A 110 -12.18 7.92 -18.73
CA ASP A 110 -12.55 9.23 -19.26
C ASP A 110 -12.93 10.21 -18.14
N GLU A 111 -13.71 9.76 -17.15
CA GLU A 111 -14.11 10.59 -16.01
C GLU A 111 -12.90 11.04 -15.18
N GLU A 112 -11.92 10.17 -14.97
CA GLU A 112 -10.73 10.50 -14.21
C GLU A 112 -9.75 11.41 -14.98
N ILE A 113 -9.64 11.23 -16.30
CA ILE A 113 -8.90 12.16 -17.17
C ILE A 113 -9.55 13.54 -17.14
N ASP A 114 -10.88 13.62 -17.26
CA ASP A 114 -11.59 14.90 -17.21
C ASP A 114 -11.49 15.57 -15.84
N ARG A 115 -11.45 14.80 -14.74
CA ARG A 115 -11.21 15.32 -13.39
C ARG A 115 -9.88 16.07 -13.30
N VAL A 116 -8.80 15.49 -13.85
CA VAL A 116 -7.48 16.12 -13.91
C VAL A 116 -7.48 17.32 -14.85
N ARG A 117 -8.05 17.17 -16.05
CA ARG A 117 -8.15 18.25 -17.06
C ARG A 117 -8.90 19.48 -16.54
N ALA A 118 -9.94 19.27 -15.72
CA ALA A 118 -10.75 20.34 -15.16
C ALA A 118 -10.00 21.22 -14.14
N ARG A 119 -8.84 20.78 -13.63
CA ARG A 119 -8.08 21.52 -12.61
C ARG A 119 -7.44 22.79 -13.14
N SER A 120 -7.10 22.83 -14.43
CA SER A 120 -6.48 24.01 -15.03
C SER A 120 -6.56 23.98 -16.54
N LYS A 121 -6.85 25.14 -17.14
CA LYS A 121 -6.76 25.34 -18.60
C LYS A 121 -5.32 25.38 -19.12
N ARG A 122 -4.31 25.42 -18.23
CA ARG A 122 -2.89 25.37 -18.60
C ARG A 122 -2.39 23.96 -18.93
N ILE A 123 -3.16 22.92 -18.62
CA ILE A 123 -2.77 21.54 -18.92
C ILE A 123 -2.73 21.36 -20.44
N GLY A 124 -1.51 21.26 -20.99
CA GLY A 124 -1.24 21.04 -22.41
C GLY A 124 -0.94 19.57 -22.75
N GLY A 125 -0.66 18.74 -21.73
CA GLY A 125 -0.45 17.31 -21.89
C GLY A 125 -0.94 16.52 -20.68
N ILE A 126 -1.52 15.35 -20.95
CA ILE A 126 -1.89 14.37 -19.93
C ILE A 126 -1.17 13.06 -20.25
N ALA A 127 -0.52 12.47 -19.27
CA ALA A 127 0.03 11.12 -19.33
C ALA A 127 -0.74 10.23 -18.37
N THR A 128 -1.01 8.99 -18.80
CA THR A 128 -1.71 8.01 -17.98
C THR A 128 -0.94 6.70 -17.89
N PHE A 129 -1.01 6.08 -16.72
CA PHE A 129 -0.67 4.68 -16.53
C PHE A 129 -1.91 3.94 -16.05
N LEU A 130 -2.31 2.92 -16.80
CA LEU A 130 -3.40 2.01 -16.44
C LEU A 130 -2.82 0.61 -16.24
N GLY A 131 -2.86 0.11 -15.01
CA GLY A 131 -2.56 -1.28 -14.71
C GLY A 131 -3.82 -2.12 -14.81
N THR A 132 -3.75 -3.23 -15.53
CA THR A 132 -4.85 -4.19 -15.70
C THR A 132 -4.47 -5.58 -15.21
N ALA A 133 -5.45 -6.37 -14.79
CA ALA A 133 -5.26 -7.75 -14.40
C ALA A 133 -4.93 -8.59 -15.64
N ARG A 134 -3.83 -9.35 -15.59
CA ARG A 134 -3.36 -10.21 -16.67
C ARG A 134 -3.41 -11.67 -16.24
N ASP A 135 -3.70 -12.55 -17.19
CA ASP A 135 -3.80 -14.00 -17.00
C ASP A 135 -2.44 -14.72 -16.93
N TRP A 136 -1.33 -13.98 -17.03
CA TRP A 136 0.02 -14.55 -17.02
C TRP A 136 0.96 -13.77 -16.12
N SER A 137 1.63 -14.45 -15.20
CA SER A 137 2.56 -13.84 -14.24
C SER A 137 3.68 -14.82 -13.90
N LYS A 138 4.92 -14.33 -13.80
CA LYS A 138 6.12 -15.10 -13.40
C LYS A 138 6.24 -16.51 -14.04
N GLY A 139 5.73 -16.69 -15.27
CA GLY A 139 5.85 -17.95 -16.03
C GLY A 139 4.68 -18.93 -15.88
N TYR A 140 3.60 -18.56 -15.20
CA TYR A 140 2.42 -19.40 -15.02
C TYR A 140 1.11 -18.64 -15.29
N ALA A 141 0.05 -19.41 -15.53
CA ALA A 141 -1.30 -18.90 -15.71
C ALA A 141 -1.92 -18.46 -14.38
N VAL A 142 -2.66 -17.35 -14.41
CA VAL A 142 -3.37 -16.75 -13.28
C VAL A 142 -4.85 -16.65 -13.64
N SER A 143 -5.71 -17.25 -12.83
CA SER A 143 -7.17 -17.26 -13.06
C SER A 143 -7.91 -16.15 -12.31
N GLY A 144 -7.26 -15.46 -11.37
CA GLY A 144 -7.85 -14.36 -10.63
C GLY A 144 -6.81 -13.67 -9.76
N ILE A 145 -7.07 -12.40 -9.45
CA ILE A 145 -6.19 -11.57 -8.63
C ILE A 145 -7.00 -10.96 -7.49
N THR A 146 -6.49 -11.03 -6.26
CA THR A 146 -7.08 -10.34 -5.12
C THR A 146 -6.06 -9.38 -4.52
N PHE A 147 -6.47 -8.14 -4.31
CA PHE A 147 -5.66 -7.12 -3.66
C PHE A 147 -6.15 -6.89 -2.23
N GLU A 148 -5.26 -7.08 -1.27
CA GLU A 148 -5.46 -6.63 0.11
C GLU A 148 -4.69 -5.32 0.34
N HIS A 149 -5.12 -4.52 1.31
CA HIS A 149 -4.41 -3.30 1.66
C HIS A 149 -4.55 -2.99 3.14
N TYR A 150 -3.62 -2.19 3.66
CA TYR A 150 -3.77 -1.58 4.98
C TYR A 150 -4.62 -0.31 4.84
N GLU A 151 -5.89 -0.44 5.21
CA GLU A 151 -6.86 0.66 5.23
C GLU A 151 -6.30 1.87 6.01
N GLY A 152 -6.53 3.08 5.51
CA GLY A 152 -5.94 4.31 6.05
C GLY A 152 -4.48 4.53 5.62
N MET A 153 -3.59 3.56 5.85
CA MET A 153 -2.16 3.72 5.54
C MET A 153 -1.89 3.76 4.03
N ALA A 154 -2.52 2.88 3.24
CA ALA A 154 -2.40 2.90 1.79
C ALA A 154 -2.84 4.26 1.22
N GLN A 155 -3.98 4.77 1.70
CA GLN A 155 -4.51 6.07 1.32
C GLN A 155 -3.53 7.22 1.67
N LYS A 156 -2.93 7.19 2.88
CA LYS A 156 -1.91 8.16 3.31
C LYS A 156 -0.70 8.14 2.39
N LYS A 157 -0.24 6.94 2.01
CA LYS A 157 0.91 6.76 1.11
C LYS A 157 0.66 7.25 -0.30
N LEU A 158 -0.52 6.97 -0.87
CA LEU A 158 -0.87 7.51 -2.18
C LEU A 158 -0.93 9.05 -2.18
N ARG A 159 -1.40 9.67 -1.08
CA ARG A 159 -1.39 11.13 -0.93
C ARG A 159 0.04 11.67 -0.89
N GLU A 160 0.90 11.04 -0.11
CA GLU A 160 2.32 11.40 -0.04
C GLU A 160 2.99 11.38 -1.42
N ILE A 161 2.74 10.34 -2.23
CA ILE A 161 3.26 10.25 -3.61
C ILE A 161 2.75 11.41 -4.45
N ARG A 162 1.44 11.69 -4.44
CA ARG A 162 0.85 12.80 -5.18
C ARG A 162 1.52 14.14 -4.80
N GLU A 163 1.62 14.42 -3.51
CA GLU A 163 2.22 15.68 -3.02
C GLU A 163 3.68 15.81 -3.42
N ARG A 164 4.45 14.71 -3.30
CA ARG A 164 5.85 14.68 -3.74
C ARG A 164 5.96 14.89 -5.24
N ALA A 165 5.09 14.28 -6.04
CA ALA A 165 5.07 14.48 -7.49
C ALA A 165 4.80 15.94 -7.87
N LEU A 166 3.81 16.57 -7.24
CA LEU A 166 3.47 18.00 -7.46
C LEU A 166 4.60 18.95 -7.05
N LYS A 167 5.42 18.59 -6.06
CA LYS A 167 6.57 19.38 -5.60
C LYS A 167 7.82 19.15 -6.45
N GLN A 168 8.04 17.92 -6.90
CA GLN A 168 9.28 17.48 -7.56
C GLN A 168 9.26 17.70 -9.07
N PHE A 169 8.09 17.61 -9.71
CA PHE A 169 7.93 17.74 -11.15
C PHE A 169 7.11 18.98 -11.48
N ASP A 170 7.40 19.62 -12.61
CA ASP A 170 6.62 20.76 -13.13
C ASP A 170 5.30 20.27 -13.76
N VAL A 171 4.44 19.71 -12.91
CA VAL A 171 3.12 19.17 -13.25
C VAL A 171 2.06 19.93 -12.48
N ILE A 172 0.87 20.03 -13.06
CA ILE A 172 -0.24 20.82 -12.52
C ILE A 172 -1.11 20.00 -11.58
N GLU A 173 -1.36 18.74 -11.93
CA GLU A 173 -2.20 17.85 -11.13
C GLU A 173 -1.77 16.40 -11.31
N VAL A 174 -1.91 15.62 -10.24
CA VAL A 174 -1.72 14.17 -10.23
C VAL A 174 -2.94 13.51 -9.56
N LEU A 175 -3.49 12.50 -10.22
CA LEU A 175 -4.51 11.60 -9.69
C LEU A 175 -3.92 10.20 -9.56
N ILE A 176 -4.16 9.55 -8.42
CA ILE A 176 -3.72 8.18 -8.13
C ILE A 176 -4.88 7.38 -7.53
N LEU A 177 -5.28 6.31 -8.22
CA LEU A 177 -6.36 5.44 -7.82
C LEU A 177 -5.88 3.99 -7.83
N HIS A 178 -6.13 3.24 -6.76
CA HIS A 178 -5.92 1.80 -6.74
C HIS A 178 -7.17 1.04 -6.29
N ARG A 179 -7.49 -0.08 -6.96
CA ARG A 179 -8.58 -0.97 -6.57
C ARG A 179 -8.12 -2.04 -5.58
N TYR A 180 -9.00 -2.43 -4.66
CA TYR A 180 -8.77 -3.58 -3.77
C TYR A 180 -9.91 -4.60 -3.88
N GLY A 181 -9.69 -5.79 -3.32
CA GLY A 181 -10.58 -6.94 -3.44
C GLY A 181 -10.23 -7.80 -4.66
N THR A 182 -11.13 -8.71 -5.00
CA THR A 182 -10.99 -9.59 -6.17
C THR A 182 -11.26 -8.81 -7.44
N ILE A 183 -10.33 -8.91 -8.39
CA ILE A 183 -10.34 -8.25 -9.69
C ILE A 183 -10.21 -9.33 -10.76
N GLU A 184 -11.18 -9.34 -11.67
CA GLU A 184 -11.22 -10.28 -12.78
C GLU A 184 -10.12 -9.97 -13.81
N ILE A 185 -9.64 -11.00 -14.51
CA ILE A 185 -8.68 -10.83 -15.59
C ILE A 185 -9.22 -9.87 -16.65
N GLY A 186 -8.38 -8.95 -17.11
CA GLY A 186 -8.72 -7.90 -18.06
C GLY A 186 -9.28 -6.62 -17.42
N GLU A 187 -9.67 -6.64 -16.15
CA GLU A 187 -10.16 -5.44 -15.48
C GLU A 187 -9.05 -4.48 -15.02
N ASN A 188 -9.45 -3.22 -14.81
CA ASN A 188 -8.58 -2.18 -14.29
C ASN A 188 -8.19 -2.47 -12.83
N ILE A 189 -6.95 -2.15 -12.47
CA ILE A 189 -6.42 -2.28 -11.10
C ILE A 189 -6.04 -0.90 -10.56
N VAL A 190 -5.16 -0.21 -11.27
CA VAL A 190 -4.54 1.03 -10.82
C VAL A 190 -4.54 2.04 -11.94
N LEU A 191 -4.81 3.29 -11.62
CA LEU A 191 -4.77 4.40 -12.56
C LEU A 191 -3.95 5.54 -11.97
N ILE A 192 -3.03 6.05 -12.78
CA ILE A 192 -2.33 7.31 -12.53
C ILE A 192 -2.62 8.22 -13.71
N VAL A 193 -3.07 9.45 -13.43
CA VAL A 193 -3.29 10.49 -14.44
C VAL A 193 -2.50 11.72 -14.01
N VAL A 194 -1.62 12.19 -14.88
CA VAL A 194 -0.78 13.37 -14.62
C VAL A 194 -1.02 14.42 -15.68
N GLY A 195 -1.44 15.61 -15.27
CA GLY A 195 -1.61 16.78 -16.14
C GLY A 195 -0.46 17.77 -15.98
N ALA A 196 0.14 18.20 -17.09
CA ALA A 196 1.23 19.17 -17.11
C ALA A 196 1.08 20.16 -18.28
N GLU A 197 1.83 21.28 -18.25
CA GLU A 197 1.90 22.19 -19.40
C GLU A 197 2.58 21.54 -20.60
N HIS A 198 3.56 20.66 -20.35
CA HIS A 198 4.36 20.01 -21.37
C HIS A 198 4.45 18.49 -21.16
N ARG A 199 4.41 17.74 -22.27
CA ARG A 199 4.39 16.27 -22.27
C ARG A 199 5.56 15.62 -21.50
N ALA A 200 6.73 16.24 -21.50
CA ALA A 200 7.94 15.66 -20.90
C ALA A 200 7.76 15.43 -19.40
N GLU A 201 7.21 16.42 -18.69
CA GLU A 201 7.01 16.36 -17.24
C GLU A 201 5.85 15.43 -16.89
N ALA A 202 4.78 15.42 -17.70
CA ALA A 202 3.69 14.48 -17.54
C ALA A 202 4.17 13.02 -17.60
N PHE A 203 4.99 12.65 -18.60
CA PHE A 203 5.53 11.29 -18.69
C PHE A 203 6.47 10.94 -17.54
N LYS A 204 7.39 11.84 -17.18
CA LYS A 204 8.35 11.61 -16.09
C LYS A 204 7.63 11.37 -14.76
N ALA A 205 6.72 12.26 -14.40
CA ALA A 205 5.96 12.16 -13.15
C ALA A 205 5.04 10.94 -13.15
N CYS A 206 4.36 10.63 -14.26
CA CYS A 206 3.49 9.45 -14.34
C CYS A 206 4.26 8.14 -14.11
N LYS A 207 5.43 7.99 -14.74
CA LYS A 207 6.31 6.83 -14.51
C LYS A 207 6.79 6.80 -13.06
N TRP A 208 7.25 7.93 -12.54
CA TRP A 208 7.73 8.01 -11.16
C TRP A 208 6.64 7.62 -10.15
N CYS A 209 5.41 8.09 -10.34
CA CYS A 209 4.31 7.78 -9.42
C CYS A 209 4.01 6.27 -9.34
N ILE A 210 4.04 5.52 -10.46
CA ILE A 210 3.79 4.07 -10.42
C ILE A 210 4.96 3.31 -9.79
N ASP A 211 6.20 3.76 -10.04
CA ASP A 211 7.37 3.15 -9.43
C ASP A 211 7.35 3.35 -7.90
N GLU A 212 7.06 4.56 -7.43
CA GLU A 212 6.94 4.84 -5.99
C GLU A 212 5.75 4.11 -5.37
N LEU A 213 4.60 4.04 -6.03
CA LEU A 213 3.41 3.34 -5.52
C LEU A 213 3.76 1.90 -5.16
N LYS A 214 4.44 1.20 -6.07
CA LYS A 214 4.90 -0.19 -5.88
C LYS A 214 6.01 -0.34 -4.83
N GLN A 215 6.67 0.75 -4.45
CA GLN A 215 7.70 0.70 -3.43
C GLN A 215 7.16 0.98 -2.04
N ILE A 216 6.17 1.89 -1.92
CA ILE A 216 5.83 2.51 -0.64
C ILE A 216 4.41 2.23 -0.15
N THR A 217 3.55 1.69 -1.02
CA THR A 217 2.12 1.57 -0.69
C THR A 217 1.83 0.17 -0.15
N PRO A 218 1.25 0.03 1.05
CA PRO A 218 0.89 -1.28 1.63
C PRO A 218 -0.34 -1.88 0.94
N ILE A 219 -0.15 -2.35 -0.29
CA ILE A 219 -1.13 -3.07 -1.11
C ILE A 219 -0.47 -4.38 -1.56
N TRP A 220 -1.11 -5.51 -1.26
CA TRP A 220 -0.55 -6.83 -1.51
C TRP A 220 -1.39 -7.60 -2.51
N LYS A 221 -0.71 -8.22 -3.46
CA LYS A 221 -1.33 -8.97 -4.54
C LYS A 221 -1.28 -10.47 -4.26
N LEU A 222 -2.45 -11.09 -4.24
CA LEU A 222 -2.65 -12.53 -4.19
C LEU A 222 -3.08 -13.03 -5.57
N GLU A 223 -2.30 -13.93 -6.15
CA GLU A 223 -2.63 -14.58 -7.44
C GLU A 223 -3.27 -15.95 -7.19
N GLN A 224 -4.33 -16.26 -7.95
CA GLN A 224 -4.90 -17.60 -8.02
C GLN A 224 -4.26 -18.35 -9.18
N THR A 225 -3.58 -19.45 -8.87
CA THR A 225 -2.88 -20.31 -9.85
C THR A 225 -3.46 -21.72 -9.81
N ALA A 226 -3.02 -22.58 -10.74
CA ALA A 226 -3.39 -24.00 -10.74
C ALA A 226 -2.93 -24.76 -9.48
N GLU A 227 -1.90 -24.24 -8.79
CA GLU A 227 -1.29 -24.85 -7.60
C GLU A 227 -1.86 -24.27 -6.30
N GLY A 228 -2.69 -23.23 -6.38
CA GLY A 228 -3.32 -22.58 -5.23
C GLY A 228 -3.14 -21.07 -5.21
N GLN A 229 -3.25 -20.48 -4.03
CA GLN A 229 -3.10 -19.04 -3.83
C GLN A 229 -1.64 -18.69 -3.53
N VAL A 230 -1.08 -17.73 -4.27
CA VAL A 230 0.31 -17.29 -4.12
C VAL A 230 0.37 -15.79 -3.86
N TRP A 231 0.92 -15.41 -2.70
CA TRP A 231 1.24 -14.01 -2.41
C TRP A 231 2.44 -13.59 -3.27
N VAL A 232 2.26 -12.53 -4.04
CA VAL A 232 3.34 -12.00 -4.85
C VAL A 232 4.17 -11.07 -4.00
N GLU A 233 5.38 -11.53 -3.65
CA GLU A 233 6.41 -10.64 -3.13
C GLU A 233 6.80 -9.64 -4.23
N GLU A 234 6.61 -8.35 -3.93
CA GLU A 234 7.16 -7.26 -4.72
C GLU A 234 8.66 -7.19 -4.43
N HIS A 235 9.47 -7.53 -5.43
CA HIS A 235 10.88 -7.18 -5.42
C HIS A 235 11.04 -5.84 -6.15
N PRO A 236 11.77 -4.87 -5.58
CA PRO A 236 12.17 -3.67 -6.30
C PRO A 236 13.02 -4.00 -7.54
#